data_AF-A0A5E4IGB6-F1
#
_entry.id   AF-A0A5E4IGB6-F1
#
_cell.length_a   1.000
_cell.length_b   1.000
_cell.length_c   1.000
_cell.angle_alpha   90.00
_cell.angle_beta   90.00
_cell.angle_gamma   90.00
#
_symmetry.space_group_name_H-M   'P 1'
#
loop_
_entity.id
_entity.type
_entity.pdbx_description
1 polymer ?
#
loop_
_entity_poly.entity_id
_entity_poly.type
_entity_poly.pdbx_seq_one_letter_code
_entity_poly.pdbx_strand_id
1 'polypeptide(L)'
;MKDGFGDGMTDEATKAKDFRELEQYPKLVAEAVPGEKCLPCLLCEPVCPTKAIKVAFNKTREDFGPLRKGIKGKITVDRDKCNLCGRCARFCKAFLLVEKGEKEKTPRELVPYEQLLVDEDLCDYCGLCVPLCPEEAIKVEGTPLDLKAEPHIEGKIENAKDLCIGCGRCALVCPYEAIEVKKPFEGEIKLIEKNLVRCDPLGCQACFNVCPAKCWYVDERGKAAPVKEQCILCGACAKACPVSAIDVERSKIRHTEIKETPWASEWKDAISSIVTGEKKRPDVSRAVAPPEIERLPMPKIEMPVRDPELQRLVEEALRPVVPILKKPKTRFIMEREPAIVASEKIVERMKKAEAKKQIEMKKEKPQKVAAEET
;
A
#
# COMPACT_ATOMS: atom_id res chain seq x y z
N MET A 1 -19.73 -29.24 -60.76
CA MET A 1 -18.33 -29.74 -60.77
C MET A 1 -17.67 -29.22 -59.52
N LYS A 2 -17.12 -30.15 -58.74
CA LYS A 2 -16.44 -29.92 -57.46
C LYS A 2 -15.02 -29.43 -57.77
N ASP A 3 -14.68 -28.22 -57.35
CA ASP A 3 -13.29 -27.76 -57.17
C ASP A 3 -13.40 -26.75 -56.00
N GLY A 4 -12.99 -27.07 -54.78
CA GLY A 4 -11.61 -27.36 -54.40
C GLY A 4 -11.16 -26.26 -53.43
N PHE A 5 -11.86 -26.09 -52.30
CA PHE A 5 -11.37 -25.26 -51.19
C PHE A 5 -10.27 -26.06 -50.48
N GLY A 6 -9.03 -25.77 -50.83
CA GLY A 6 -7.85 -26.28 -50.15
C GLY A 6 -7.74 -25.66 -48.77
N ASP A 7 -7.90 -26.51 -47.75
CA ASP A 7 -7.39 -26.31 -46.39
C ASP A 7 -5.90 -25.96 -46.44
N GLY A 8 -5.54 -24.82 -45.85
CA GLY A 8 -4.16 -24.36 -45.89
C GLY A 8 -3.94 -22.99 -45.26
N MET A 9 -4.57 -22.69 -44.12
CA MET A 9 -4.11 -21.61 -43.25
C MET A 9 -3.98 -22.14 -41.83
N THR A 10 -2.73 -22.42 -41.48
CA THR A 10 -2.25 -22.78 -40.15
C THR A 10 -2.72 -21.78 -39.09
N ASP A 11 -3.33 -22.30 -38.04
CA ASP A 11 -3.92 -21.66 -36.85
C ASP A 11 -2.90 -20.91 -35.94
N GLU A 12 -1.93 -20.17 -36.51
CA GLU A 12 -0.89 -19.47 -35.72
C GLU A 12 -0.92 -17.94 -35.81
N ALA A 13 -1.88 -17.32 -36.50
CA ALA A 13 -1.90 -15.87 -36.72
C ALA A 13 -3.22 -15.22 -36.32
N THR A 14 -3.46 -14.98 -35.02
CA THR A 14 -4.06 -13.74 -34.44
C THR A 14 -4.44 -13.93 -32.96
N LYS A 15 -3.47 -14.16 -32.08
CA LYS A 15 -3.67 -13.72 -30.68
C LYS A 15 -3.66 -12.20 -30.69
N ALA A 16 -4.79 -11.58 -30.37
CA ALA A 16 -4.88 -10.14 -30.19
C ALA A 16 -3.82 -9.70 -29.18
N LYS A 17 -2.79 -8.99 -29.64
CA LYS A 17 -1.76 -8.42 -28.76
C LYS A 17 -2.37 -7.27 -27.98
N ASP A 18 -2.08 -7.21 -26.69
CA ASP A 18 -2.51 -6.10 -25.86
C ASP A 18 -1.88 -4.80 -26.38
N PHE A 19 -2.69 -3.77 -26.62
CA PHE A 19 -2.19 -2.49 -27.11
C PHE A 19 -1.16 -1.85 -26.15
N ARG A 20 -1.21 -2.20 -24.86
CA ARG A 20 -0.23 -1.79 -23.84
C ARG A 20 1.15 -2.40 -24.07
N GLU A 21 1.27 -3.46 -24.84
CA GLU A 21 2.55 -4.09 -25.18
C GLU A 21 3.16 -3.48 -26.43
N LEU A 22 2.33 -2.92 -27.31
CA LEU A 22 2.71 -2.36 -28.59
C LEU A 22 3.59 -1.11 -28.43
N GLU A 23 4.72 -1.08 -29.13
CA GLU A 23 5.73 -0.01 -29.00
C GLU A 23 5.28 1.33 -29.57
N GLN A 24 4.27 1.37 -30.44
CA GLN A 24 3.74 2.63 -30.97
C GLN A 24 2.96 3.44 -29.94
N TYR A 25 2.62 2.86 -28.79
CA TYR A 25 1.94 3.56 -27.70
C TYR A 25 2.96 4.00 -26.65
N PRO A 26 3.08 5.32 -26.38
CA PRO A 26 3.99 5.79 -25.36
C PRO A 26 3.55 5.33 -23.97
N LYS A 27 4.50 4.90 -23.15
CA LYS A 27 4.26 4.41 -21.78
C LYS A 27 4.95 5.34 -20.79
N LEU A 28 4.31 5.57 -19.65
CA LEU A 28 4.98 6.20 -18.52
C LEU A 28 6.12 5.30 -18.03
N VAL A 29 7.28 5.89 -17.76
CA VAL A 29 8.45 5.18 -17.27
C VAL A 29 8.40 5.16 -15.75
N ALA A 30 8.11 3.99 -15.19
CA ALA A 30 8.15 3.72 -13.76
C ALA A 30 8.92 2.42 -13.54
N GLU A 31 10.15 2.50 -13.03
CA GLU A 31 10.99 1.32 -12.86
C GLU A 31 11.84 1.40 -11.60
N ALA A 32 12.18 0.22 -11.08
CA ALA A 32 13.17 0.05 -10.04
C ALA A 32 14.17 -1.00 -10.52
N VAL A 33 15.41 -0.61 -10.72
CA VAL A 33 16.45 -1.42 -11.36
C VAL A 33 17.52 -1.73 -10.31
N PRO A 34 17.70 -3.01 -9.95
CA PRO A 34 18.83 -3.42 -9.12
C PRO A 34 20.15 -3.21 -9.87
N GLY A 35 21.11 -2.53 -9.26
CA GLY A 35 22.47 -2.37 -9.76
C GLY A 35 23.39 -3.50 -9.31
N GLU A 36 24.68 -3.37 -9.62
CA GLU A 36 25.70 -4.41 -9.38
C GLU A 36 25.92 -4.74 -7.89
N LYS A 37 25.71 -3.76 -6.99
CA LYS A 37 25.82 -3.94 -5.53
C LYS A 37 24.66 -4.76 -4.94
N CYS A 38 23.69 -5.17 -5.75
CA CYS A 38 22.49 -5.81 -5.25
C CYS A 38 22.79 -7.20 -4.70
N LEU A 39 22.68 -7.34 -3.39
CA LEU A 39 22.59 -8.63 -2.75
C LEU A 39 21.10 -9.06 -2.74
N PRO A 40 20.75 -10.22 -3.31
CA PRO A 40 19.38 -10.75 -3.37
C PRO A 40 18.87 -11.12 -1.97
N CYS A 41 18.50 -10.10 -1.19
CA CYS A 41 17.97 -10.19 0.17
C CYS A 41 16.44 -10.07 0.17
N LEU A 42 15.80 -10.37 1.30
CA LEU A 42 14.34 -10.39 1.43
C LEU A 42 13.73 -9.08 1.94
N LEU A 43 14.43 -7.95 1.82
CA LEU A 43 13.93 -6.66 2.35
C LEU A 43 12.96 -5.98 1.39
N CYS A 44 13.27 -5.96 0.09
CA CYS A 44 12.52 -5.20 -0.92
C CYS A 44 11.20 -5.87 -1.38
N GLU A 45 11.14 -7.20 -1.37
CA GLU A 45 9.96 -7.99 -1.75
C GLU A 45 8.73 -7.70 -0.87
N PRO A 46 8.77 -7.84 0.48
CA PRO A 46 7.60 -7.63 1.34
C PRO A 46 7.17 -6.15 1.43
N VAL A 47 8.08 -5.19 1.24
CA VAL A 47 7.74 -3.76 1.29
C VAL A 47 7.13 -3.24 -0.01
N CYS A 48 7.18 -4.03 -1.09
CA CYS A 48 6.66 -3.64 -2.38
C CYS A 48 5.11 -3.61 -2.37
N PRO A 49 4.46 -2.43 -2.45
CA PRO A 49 3.00 -2.35 -2.30
C PRO A 49 2.25 -2.98 -3.48
N THR A 50 2.91 -3.10 -4.64
CA THR A 50 2.33 -3.70 -5.85
C THR A 50 2.80 -5.13 -6.09
N LYS A 51 3.63 -5.69 -5.20
CA LYS A 51 4.21 -7.05 -5.32
C LYS A 51 4.95 -7.26 -6.65
N ALA A 52 5.55 -6.19 -7.18
CA ALA A 52 6.33 -6.23 -8.41
C ALA A 52 7.67 -6.95 -8.24
N ILE A 53 8.21 -6.97 -7.01
CA ILE A 53 9.54 -7.53 -6.72
C ILE A 53 9.40 -8.96 -6.20
N LYS A 54 10.22 -9.88 -6.73
CA LYS A 54 10.37 -11.25 -6.23
C LYS A 54 11.84 -11.58 -6.06
N VAL A 55 12.19 -12.25 -4.97
CA VAL A 55 13.56 -12.72 -4.71
C VAL A 55 13.59 -14.23 -4.68
N ALA A 56 14.39 -14.81 -5.56
CA ALA A 56 14.54 -16.26 -5.71
C ALA A 56 16.01 -16.65 -5.55
N PHE A 57 16.26 -17.85 -5.03
CA PHE A 57 17.57 -18.45 -4.93
C PHE A 57 17.63 -19.67 -5.85
N ASN A 58 18.79 -19.91 -6.46
CA ASN A 58 19.01 -21.09 -7.30
C ASN A 58 19.01 -22.40 -6.51
N LYS A 59 19.36 -22.32 -5.21
CA LYS A 59 19.51 -23.44 -4.29
C LYS A 59 19.04 -23.06 -2.89
N THR A 60 18.63 -24.09 -2.17
CA THR A 60 18.26 -24.13 -0.76
C THR A 60 19.19 -25.07 -0.02
N ARG A 61 19.11 -25.13 1.31
CA ARG A 61 19.91 -26.06 2.10
C ARG A 61 19.68 -27.51 1.67
N GLU A 62 18.46 -27.88 1.33
CA GLU A 62 18.06 -29.24 0.96
C GLU A 62 18.77 -29.75 -0.31
N ASP A 63 19.19 -28.86 -1.21
CA ASP A 63 19.96 -29.21 -2.41
C ASP A 63 21.36 -29.77 -2.10
N PHE A 64 21.84 -29.59 -0.86
CA PHE A 64 23.12 -30.12 -0.38
C PHE A 64 22.97 -31.43 0.40
N GLY A 65 21.80 -32.08 0.30
CA GLY A 65 21.51 -33.36 0.91
C GLY A 65 20.66 -33.27 2.18
N PRO A 66 20.21 -34.43 2.72
CA PRO A 66 19.29 -34.48 3.84
C PRO A 66 19.89 -33.91 5.13
N LEU A 67 19.03 -33.55 6.07
CA LEU A 67 19.42 -33.13 7.42
C LEU A 67 20.19 -34.26 8.12
N ARG A 68 21.42 -33.98 8.57
CA ARG A 68 22.25 -34.98 9.27
C ARG A 68 21.80 -35.10 10.72
N LYS A 69 21.67 -36.34 11.21
CA LYS A 69 21.25 -36.63 12.59
C LYS A 69 22.46 -36.88 13.50
N GLY A 70 22.33 -36.51 14.77
CA GLY A 70 23.34 -36.81 15.80
C GLY A 70 24.59 -35.93 15.75
N ILE A 71 24.60 -34.88 14.93
CA ILE A 71 25.66 -33.87 14.93
C ILE A 71 25.47 -32.98 16.15
N LYS A 72 26.50 -32.85 16.98
CA LYS A 72 26.52 -31.89 18.08
C LYS A 72 27.22 -30.63 17.61
N GLY A 73 26.64 -29.49 17.93
CA GLY A 73 27.20 -28.20 17.59
C GLY A 73 26.52 -27.08 18.36
N LYS A 74 26.91 -25.85 18.02
CA LYS A 74 26.36 -24.61 18.54
C LYS A 74 26.30 -23.62 17.40
N ILE A 75 25.18 -22.91 17.28
CA ILE A 75 25.01 -21.82 16.32
C ILE A 75 24.76 -20.53 17.10
N THR A 76 25.32 -19.42 16.63
CA THR A 76 25.13 -18.10 17.26
C THR A 76 25.04 -17.04 16.18
N VAL A 77 24.08 -16.13 16.35
CA VAL A 77 23.88 -14.98 15.47
C VAL A 77 24.16 -13.71 16.26
N ASP A 78 25.12 -12.93 15.79
CA ASP A 78 25.44 -11.60 16.31
C ASP A 78 24.34 -10.61 15.88
N ARG A 79 23.58 -10.11 16.86
CA ARG A 79 22.44 -9.22 16.63
C ARG A 79 22.87 -7.81 16.23
N ASP A 80 24.08 -7.39 16.60
CA ASP A 80 24.57 -6.05 16.30
C ASP A 80 25.06 -5.95 14.85
N LYS A 81 25.55 -7.08 14.28
CA LYS A 81 25.93 -7.17 12.87
C LYS A 81 24.76 -7.53 11.95
N CYS A 82 23.78 -8.28 12.44
CA CYS A 82 22.70 -8.77 11.60
C CYS A 82 21.74 -7.64 11.18
N ASN A 83 21.72 -7.30 9.89
CA ASN A 83 20.77 -6.35 9.32
C ASN A 83 19.40 -6.96 8.94
N LEU A 84 19.11 -8.19 9.37
CA LEU A 84 17.87 -8.93 9.06
C LEU A 84 17.58 -9.06 7.54
N CYS A 85 18.61 -9.15 6.70
CA CYS A 85 18.43 -9.28 5.24
C CYS A 85 17.69 -10.56 4.81
N GLY A 86 17.55 -11.57 5.68
CA GLY A 86 16.75 -12.77 5.43
C GLY A 86 17.33 -13.77 4.43
N ARG A 87 18.57 -13.58 3.94
CA ARG A 87 19.24 -14.52 3.02
C ARG A 87 19.32 -15.94 3.62
N CYS A 88 19.72 -16.03 4.89
CA CYS A 88 19.80 -17.30 5.62
C CYS A 88 18.43 -17.98 5.77
N ALA A 89 17.37 -17.22 6.06
CA ALA A 89 15.99 -17.70 6.17
C ALA A 89 15.40 -18.13 4.82
N ARG A 90 15.75 -17.47 3.71
CA ARG A 90 15.37 -17.94 2.38
C ARG A 90 16.05 -19.25 2.02
N PHE A 91 17.31 -19.40 2.44
CA PHE A 91 18.14 -20.53 2.07
C PHE A 91 17.89 -21.78 2.94
N CYS A 92 17.71 -21.63 4.26
CA CYS A 92 17.67 -22.75 5.20
C CYS A 92 16.50 -22.62 6.18
N LYS A 93 15.67 -23.69 6.26
CA LYS A 93 14.47 -23.74 7.11
C LYS A 93 14.74 -23.66 8.61
N ALA A 94 15.97 -23.91 9.05
CA ALA A 94 16.36 -23.72 10.45
C ALA A 94 16.29 -22.25 10.86
N PHE A 95 16.36 -21.30 9.92
CA PHE A 95 16.25 -19.89 10.22
C PHE A 95 14.80 -19.42 10.11
N LEU A 96 14.27 -18.88 11.21
CA LEU A 96 12.94 -18.29 11.27
C LEU A 96 13.09 -16.77 11.31
N LEU A 97 12.65 -16.11 10.24
CA LEU A 97 12.63 -14.66 10.16
C LEU A 97 11.25 -14.16 10.58
N VAL A 98 11.19 -13.43 11.69
CA VAL A 98 9.93 -12.97 12.28
C VAL A 98 9.59 -11.60 11.71
N GLU A 99 8.41 -11.49 11.10
CA GLU A 99 7.88 -10.23 10.60
C GLU A 99 7.41 -9.32 11.74
N LYS A 100 7.60 -8.01 11.57
CA LYS A 100 6.98 -6.99 12.42
C LYS A 100 5.45 -7.05 12.31
N GLY A 101 4.76 -6.62 13.37
CA GLY A 101 3.31 -6.50 13.34
C GLY A 101 2.82 -5.44 12.36
N GLU A 102 1.61 -5.60 11.82
CA GLU A 102 1.02 -4.65 10.86
C GLU A 102 0.95 -3.21 11.37
N LYS A 103 0.88 -3.01 12.69
CA LYS A 103 0.86 -1.67 13.31
C LYS A 103 2.23 -0.97 13.28
N GLU A 104 3.31 -1.73 13.14
CA GLU A 104 4.68 -1.24 13.17
C GLU A 104 5.22 -0.96 11.76
N LYS A 105 4.57 -1.54 10.74
CA LYS A 105 4.85 -1.29 9.32
C LYS A 105 4.35 0.11 8.95
N THR A 106 5.21 1.11 9.10
CA THR A 106 4.92 2.50 8.70
C THR A 106 5.76 2.87 7.47
N PRO A 107 5.35 3.86 6.65
CA PRO A 107 6.21 4.31 5.55
C PRO A 107 7.52 4.94 6.04
N ARG A 108 7.66 5.30 7.32
CA ARG A 108 8.93 5.80 7.87
C ARG A 108 9.88 4.69 8.32
N GLU A 109 9.35 3.51 8.59
CA GLU A 109 10.09 2.36 9.10
C GLU A 109 9.80 1.15 8.20
N LEU A 110 10.60 0.99 7.15
CA LEU A 110 10.33 0.00 6.10
C LEU A 110 10.91 -1.38 6.40
N VAL A 111 11.85 -1.51 7.35
CA VAL A 111 12.44 -2.82 7.68
C VAL A 111 11.32 -3.75 8.16
N PRO A 112 11.02 -4.83 7.41
CA PRO A 112 9.80 -5.62 7.62
C PRO A 112 9.92 -6.66 8.72
N TYR A 113 11.14 -6.92 9.20
CA TYR A 113 11.44 -7.98 10.16
C TYR A 113 11.87 -7.40 11.51
N GLU A 114 11.52 -8.12 12.58
CA GLU A 114 11.85 -7.74 13.96
C GLU A 114 13.04 -8.54 14.49
N GLN A 115 13.10 -9.83 14.19
CA GLN A 115 14.11 -10.73 14.73
C GLN A 115 14.37 -11.92 13.80
N LEU A 116 15.56 -12.50 13.95
CA LEU A 116 15.96 -13.76 13.34
C LEU A 116 16.20 -14.79 14.45
N LEU A 117 15.51 -15.92 14.36
CA LEU A 117 15.62 -17.05 15.27
C LEU A 117 16.19 -18.26 14.54
N VAL A 118 16.77 -19.19 15.30
CA VAL A 118 17.26 -20.46 14.77
C VAL A 118 16.58 -21.60 15.51
N ASP A 119 15.94 -22.49 14.77
CA ASP A 119 15.46 -23.77 15.25
C ASP A 119 16.61 -24.78 15.21
N GLU A 120 17.14 -25.11 16.39
CA GLU A 120 18.25 -26.05 16.52
C GLU A 120 17.85 -27.50 16.22
N ASP A 121 16.56 -27.85 16.30
CA ASP A 121 16.08 -29.19 15.91
C ASP A 121 16.14 -29.39 14.38
N LEU A 122 16.11 -28.29 13.63
CA LEU A 122 16.24 -28.27 12.17
C LEU A 122 17.66 -27.90 11.69
N CYS A 123 18.60 -27.72 12.62
CA CYS A 123 19.99 -27.35 12.32
C CYS A 123 20.92 -28.56 12.47
N ASP A 124 21.62 -28.93 11.40
CA ASP A 124 22.65 -29.98 11.45
C ASP A 124 24.07 -29.42 11.54
N TYR A 125 24.20 -28.15 11.90
CA TYR A 125 25.45 -27.41 12.04
C TYR A 125 26.39 -27.53 10.81
N CYS A 126 25.82 -27.65 9.60
CA CYS A 126 26.57 -27.79 8.34
C CYS A 126 27.49 -26.62 7.98
N GLY A 127 27.26 -25.43 8.53
CA GLY A 127 28.08 -24.24 8.32
C GLY A 127 27.81 -23.45 7.03
N LEU A 128 26.92 -23.93 6.14
CA LEU A 128 26.66 -23.26 4.83
C LEU A 128 26.10 -21.84 4.96
N CYS A 129 25.47 -21.50 6.09
CA CYS A 129 24.96 -20.17 6.36
C CYS A 129 26.05 -19.13 6.68
N VAL A 130 27.24 -19.57 7.10
CA VAL A 130 28.36 -18.68 7.47
C VAL A 130 28.84 -17.87 6.26
N PRO A 131 29.27 -18.48 5.13
CA PRO A 131 29.69 -17.73 3.94
C PRO A 131 28.52 -17.02 3.22
N LEU A 132 27.28 -17.41 3.50
CA LEU A 132 26.09 -16.80 2.90
C LEU A 132 25.76 -15.42 3.50
N CYS A 133 26.21 -15.15 4.72
CA CYS A 133 25.90 -13.95 5.48
C CYS A 133 26.83 -12.80 5.09
N PRO A 134 26.33 -11.74 4.41
CA PRO A 134 27.18 -10.62 3.97
C PRO A 134 27.72 -9.77 5.15
N GLU A 135 27.05 -9.83 6.30
CA GLU A 135 27.44 -9.09 7.51
C GLU A 135 28.33 -9.91 8.45
N GLU A 136 28.69 -11.15 8.07
CA GLU A 136 29.50 -12.05 8.89
C GLU A 136 28.94 -12.25 10.32
N ALA A 137 27.61 -12.22 10.45
CA ALA A 137 26.91 -12.25 11.73
C ALA A 137 26.72 -13.67 12.29
N ILE A 138 26.96 -14.71 11.49
CA ILE A 138 26.63 -16.10 11.85
C ILE A 138 27.90 -16.89 12.16
N LYS A 139 27.92 -17.56 13.32
CA LYS A 139 28.97 -18.50 13.72
C LYS A 139 28.36 -19.87 13.98
N VAL A 140 29.04 -20.91 13.50
CA VAL A 140 28.64 -22.31 13.69
C VAL A 140 29.84 -23.11 14.19
N GLU A 141 29.71 -23.71 15.36
CA GLU A 141 30.64 -24.68 15.93
C GLU A 141 30.03 -26.07 15.75
N GLY A 142 30.67 -26.96 15.01
CA GLY A 142 30.12 -28.29 14.70
C GLY A 142 30.92 -28.96 13.60
N THR A 143 30.51 -30.14 13.16
CA THR A 143 31.13 -30.82 12.01
C THR A 143 30.59 -30.20 10.71
N PRO A 144 31.40 -29.47 9.92
CA PRO A 144 30.93 -28.88 8.66
C PRO A 144 30.43 -29.94 7.70
N LEU A 145 29.62 -29.53 6.72
CA LEU A 145 29.25 -30.43 5.63
C LEU A 145 30.43 -30.60 4.68
N ASP A 146 30.82 -31.84 4.45
CA ASP A 146 31.86 -32.17 3.46
C ASP A 146 31.28 -32.02 2.05
N LEU A 147 31.73 -30.98 1.35
CA LEU A 147 31.34 -30.69 -0.02
C LEU A 147 32.53 -30.92 -0.94
N LYS A 148 32.30 -31.65 -2.04
CA LYS A 148 33.33 -31.90 -3.07
C LYS A 148 33.81 -30.63 -3.77
N ALA A 149 33.01 -29.57 -3.74
CA ALA A 149 33.29 -28.27 -4.33
C ALA A 149 32.56 -27.18 -3.54
N GLU A 150 33.04 -25.95 -3.64
CA GLU A 150 32.41 -24.80 -2.97
C GLU A 150 30.95 -24.61 -3.45
N PRO A 151 30.01 -24.35 -2.52
CA PRO A 151 28.60 -24.22 -2.85
C PRO A 151 28.33 -22.90 -3.58
N HIS A 152 28.05 -22.98 -4.88
CA HIS A 152 27.61 -21.81 -5.66
C HIS A 152 26.13 -21.49 -5.40
N ILE A 153 25.89 -20.55 -4.47
CA ILE A 153 24.54 -20.09 -4.08
C ILE A 153 24.34 -18.67 -4.62
N GLU A 154 23.45 -18.56 -5.60
CA GLU A 154 23.08 -17.29 -6.22
C GLU A 154 21.62 -16.99 -5.97
N GLY A 155 21.32 -15.73 -5.68
CA GLY A 155 19.97 -15.23 -5.71
C GLY A 155 19.77 -14.26 -6.88
N LYS A 156 18.52 -14.10 -7.30
CA LYS A 156 18.13 -13.09 -8.27
C LYS A 156 16.95 -12.30 -7.75
N ILE A 157 16.91 -11.03 -8.13
CA ILE A 157 15.75 -10.16 -7.92
C ILE A 157 15.09 -9.96 -9.28
N GLU A 158 13.80 -10.32 -9.37
CA GLU A 158 12.96 -10.00 -10.51
C GLU A 158 12.07 -8.81 -10.17
N ASN A 159 11.94 -7.87 -11.10
CA ASN A 159 10.96 -6.78 -11.00
C ASN A 159 10.02 -6.81 -12.21
N ALA A 160 8.74 -7.07 -11.95
CA ALA A 160 7.67 -7.01 -12.94
C ALA A 160 7.39 -5.53 -13.31
N LYS A 161 7.87 -5.13 -14.49
CA LYS A 161 7.84 -3.73 -14.97
C LYS A 161 6.41 -3.16 -15.07
N ASP A 162 5.44 -4.00 -15.39
CA ASP A 162 4.02 -3.68 -15.51
C ASP A 162 3.34 -3.41 -14.15
N LEU A 163 3.86 -4.01 -13.07
CA LEU A 163 3.38 -3.80 -11.71
C LEU A 163 4.14 -2.71 -10.96
N CYS A 164 5.35 -2.38 -11.40
CA CYS A 164 6.18 -1.37 -10.75
C CYS A 164 5.62 0.03 -10.97
N ILE A 165 5.31 0.74 -9.88
CA ILE A 165 4.84 2.14 -9.92
C ILE A 165 5.97 3.15 -9.67
N GLY A 166 7.22 2.69 -9.49
CA GLY A 166 8.36 3.56 -9.19
C GLY A 166 8.27 4.26 -7.82
N CYS A 167 7.60 3.67 -6.83
CA CYS A 167 7.44 4.33 -5.51
C CYS A 167 8.75 4.46 -4.72
N GLY A 168 9.75 3.61 -4.98
CA GLY A 168 11.07 3.71 -4.34
C GLY A 168 11.17 3.18 -2.91
N ARG A 169 10.14 2.52 -2.37
CA ARG A 169 10.23 1.82 -1.07
C ARG A 169 11.34 0.77 -1.04
N CYS A 170 11.57 0.10 -2.17
CA CYS A 170 12.65 -0.85 -2.36
C CYS A 170 14.05 -0.20 -2.22
N ALA A 171 14.25 1.00 -2.77
CA ALA A 171 15.49 1.75 -2.61
C ALA A 171 15.68 2.21 -1.16
N LEU A 172 14.62 2.71 -0.52
CA LEU A 172 14.68 3.20 0.88
C LEU A 172 14.93 2.10 1.90
N VAL A 173 14.47 0.86 1.66
CA VAL A 173 14.74 -0.28 2.56
C VAL A 173 16.09 -0.95 2.27
N CYS A 174 16.77 -0.60 1.18
CA CYS A 174 17.99 -1.28 0.75
C CYS A 174 19.20 -0.80 1.58
N PRO A 175 19.83 -1.65 2.39
CA PRO A 175 20.99 -1.24 3.20
C PRO A 175 22.25 -0.99 2.36
N TYR A 176 22.27 -1.46 1.11
CA TYR A 176 23.41 -1.34 0.19
C TYR A 176 23.20 -0.27 -0.90
N GLU A 177 22.09 0.48 -0.83
CA GLU A 177 21.73 1.50 -1.82
C GLU A 177 21.78 0.98 -3.28
N ALA A 178 21.40 -0.28 -3.46
CA ALA A 178 21.64 -1.01 -4.71
C ALA A 178 20.49 -0.90 -5.73
N ILE A 179 19.45 -0.10 -5.48
CA ILE A 179 18.27 -0.02 -6.35
C ILE A 179 18.10 1.40 -6.86
N GLU A 180 18.21 1.59 -8.17
CA GLU A 180 17.91 2.85 -8.84
C GLU A 180 16.41 2.91 -9.18
N VAL A 181 15.74 4.03 -8.89
CA VAL A 181 14.30 4.17 -9.09
C VAL A 181 14.02 5.34 -10.02
N LYS A 182 13.31 5.07 -11.12
CA LYS A 182 12.80 6.11 -12.02
C LYS A 182 11.31 6.27 -11.78
N LYS A 183 10.93 7.48 -11.35
CA LYS A 183 9.54 7.87 -11.11
C LYS A 183 8.88 8.37 -12.40
N PRO A 184 7.58 8.12 -12.61
CA PRO A 184 6.89 8.62 -13.80
C PRO A 184 6.76 10.14 -13.82
N PHE A 185 6.75 10.78 -12.65
CA PHE A 185 6.55 12.23 -12.50
C PHE A 185 7.60 12.82 -11.57
N GLU A 186 8.02 14.05 -11.87
CA GLU A 186 8.76 14.94 -10.97
C GLU A 186 7.86 16.13 -10.61
N GLY A 187 8.10 16.74 -9.45
CA GLY A 187 7.27 17.83 -8.92
C GLY A 187 7.19 17.77 -7.41
N GLU A 188 6.13 18.33 -6.83
CA GLU A 188 5.96 18.44 -5.39
C GLU A 188 4.54 18.07 -4.94
N ILE A 189 4.46 17.47 -3.74
CA ILE A 189 3.23 17.35 -2.97
C ILE A 189 3.24 18.37 -1.82
N LYS A 190 2.21 19.21 -1.76
CA LYS A 190 2.05 20.27 -0.76
C LYS A 190 0.84 20.01 0.13
N LEU A 191 0.96 20.35 1.41
CA LEU A 191 -0.14 20.34 2.36
C LEU A 191 -0.62 21.77 2.57
N ILE A 192 -1.90 22.01 2.33
CA ILE A 192 -2.50 23.35 2.44
C ILE A 192 -2.87 23.58 3.91
N GLU A 193 -2.00 24.29 4.64
CA GLU A 193 -2.12 24.46 6.10
C GLU A 193 -3.48 25.02 6.55
N LYS A 194 -4.06 25.99 5.82
CA LYS A 194 -5.41 26.53 6.10
C LYS A 194 -6.51 25.46 6.11
N ASN A 195 -6.37 24.42 5.29
CA ASN A 195 -7.33 23.33 5.17
C ASN A 195 -6.96 22.15 6.07
N LEU A 196 -5.68 22.00 6.40
CA LEU A 196 -5.15 20.93 7.25
C LEU A 196 -5.73 20.96 8.66
N VAL A 197 -6.14 22.13 9.15
CA VAL A 197 -6.87 22.28 10.41
C VAL A 197 -8.13 21.39 10.44
N ARG A 198 -8.84 21.29 9.31
CA ARG A 198 -10.06 20.47 9.14
C ARG A 198 -9.78 18.99 8.84
N CYS A 199 -8.52 18.62 8.64
CA CYS A 199 -8.13 17.23 8.39
C CYS A 199 -8.21 16.40 9.69
N ASP A 200 -8.95 15.29 9.62
CA ASP A 200 -9.02 14.23 10.61
C ASP A 200 -8.43 12.94 10.01
N PRO A 201 -7.11 12.70 10.16
CA PRO A 201 -6.46 11.55 9.55
C PRO A 201 -6.82 10.22 10.21
N LEU A 202 -7.34 10.24 11.45
CA LEU A 202 -7.74 9.04 12.18
C LEU A 202 -9.13 8.57 11.75
N GLY A 203 -10.06 9.50 11.48
CA GLY A 203 -11.41 9.17 11.03
C GLY A 203 -11.59 9.10 9.52
N CYS A 204 -10.94 9.96 8.73
CA CYS A 204 -11.20 10.04 7.28
C CYS A 204 -10.41 8.99 6.48
N GLN A 205 -9.10 8.90 6.71
CA GLN A 205 -8.17 7.96 6.06
C GLN A 205 -8.18 7.91 4.50
N ALA A 206 -8.86 8.85 3.82
CA ALA A 206 -9.00 8.83 2.36
C ALA A 206 -7.65 8.81 1.63
N CYS A 207 -6.69 9.64 2.06
CA CYS A 207 -5.35 9.68 1.47
C CYS A 207 -4.54 8.38 1.73
N PHE A 208 -4.70 7.76 2.88
CA PHE A 208 -4.03 6.50 3.24
C PHE A 208 -4.54 5.34 2.38
N ASN A 209 -5.86 5.25 2.21
CA ASN A 209 -6.51 4.16 1.50
C ASN A 209 -6.28 4.25 -0.02
N VAL A 210 -6.41 5.45 -0.60
CA VAL A 210 -6.26 5.65 -2.05
C VAL A 210 -4.80 5.62 -2.52
N CYS A 211 -3.83 5.78 -1.61
CA CYS A 211 -2.42 5.87 -2.01
C CYS A 211 -1.88 4.49 -2.44
N PRO A 212 -1.47 4.32 -3.71
CA PRO A 212 -0.89 3.05 -4.17
C PRO A 212 0.53 2.84 -3.62
N ALA A 213 1.26 3.93 -3.32
CA ALA A 213 2.61 3.87 -2.75
C ALA A 213 2.62 3.61 -1.23
N LYS A 214 1.46 3.70 -0.55
CA LYS A 214 1.34 3.59 0.91
C LYS A 214 2.28 4.52 1.68
N CYS A 215 2.47 5.74 1.19
CA CYS A 215 3.44 6.70 1.74
C CYS A 215 2.91 7.61 2.86
N TRP A 216 1.65 7.48 3.28
CA TRP A 216 1.04 8.37 4.29
C TRP A 216 1.24 7.87 5.71
N TYR A 217 1.52 8.79 6.63
CA TYR A 217 1.59 8.58 8.07
C TYR A 217 0.94 9.76 8.81
N VAL A 218 0.80 9.64 10.13
CA VAL A 218 0.36 10.75 11.00
C VAL A 218 1.60 11.37 11.65
N ASP A 219 1.82 12.66 11.42
CA ASP A 219 2.94 13.40 11.98
C ASP A 219 2.77 13.69 13.48
N GLU A 220 3.79 14.30 14.09
CA GLU A 220 3.80 14.65 15.52
C GLU A 220 2.70 15.65 15.91
N ARG A 221 2.17 16.39 14.94
CA ARG A 221 1.04 17.33 15.13
C ARG A 221 -0.31 16.63 15.03
N GLY A 222 -0.33 15.31 14.82
CA GLY A 222 -1.54 14.54 14.61
C GLY A 222 -2.17 14.77 13.24
N LYS A 223 -1.41 15.22 12.24
CA LYS A 223 -1.87 15.52 10.87
C LYS A 223 -1.35 14.52 9.85
N ALA A 224 -2.09 14.31 8.77
CA ALA A 224 -1.63 13.45 7.68
C ALA A 224 -0.43 14.08 6.98
N ALA A 225 0.65 13.30 6.83
CA ALA A 225 1.82 13.71 6.07
C ALA A 225 2.33 12.54 5.21
N PRO A 226 2.82 12.81 3.99
CA PRO A 226 3.43 11.78 3.14
C PRO A 226 4.95 11.71 3.35
N VAL A 227 5.54 10.53 3.19
CA VAL A 227 6.98 10.37 2.91
C VAL A 227 7.20 10.76 1.45
N LYS A 228 7.81 11.93 1.22
CA LYS A 228 7.91 12.55 -0.12
C LYS A 228 8.70 11.66 -1.09
N GLU A 229 9.73 11.00 -0.59
CA GLU A 229 10.60 10.06 -1.30
C GLU A 229 9.84 8.85 -1.82
N GLN A 230 8.68 8.52 -1.23
CA GLN A 230 7.82 7.42 -1.67
C GLN A 230 6.69 7.87 -2.60
N CYS A 231 6.41 9.18 -2.66
CA CYS A 231 5.34 9.73 -3.47
C CYS A 231 5.68 9.63 -4.97
N ILE A 232 4.71 9.18 -5.75
CA ILE A 232 4.80 9.11 -7.23
C ILE A 232 4.05 10.26 -7.91
N LEU A 233 3.48 11.20 -7.16
CA LEU A 233 2.72 12.35 -7.68
C LEU A 233 1.52 11.99 -8.60
N CYS A 234 0.85 10.86 -8.32
CA CYS A 234 -0.34 10.44 -9.07
C CYS A 234 -1.56 11.36 -8.85
N GLY A 235 -1.61 12.12 -7.76
CA GLY A 235 -2.72 13.04 -7.45
C GLY A 235 -3.99 12.39 -6.89
N ALA A 236 -4.01 11.07 -6.70
CA ALA A 236 -5.18 10.35 -6.18
C ALA A 236 -5.62 10.87 -4.80
N CYS A 237 -4.66 11.15 -3.91
CA CYS A 237 -4.92 11.71 -2.58
C CYS A 237 -5.50 13.13 -2.63
N ALA A 238 -5.03 13.98 -3.55
CA ALA A 238 -5.56 15.34 -3.75
C ALA A 238 -7.04 15.28 -4.19
N LYS A 239 -7.40 14.36 -5.08
CA LYS A 239 -8.79 14.16 -5.53
C LYS A 239 -9.68 13.52 -4.47
N ALA A 240 -9.13 12.64 -3.62
CA ALA A 240 -9.88 11.97 -2.57
C ALA A 240 -10.11 12.85 -1.32
N CYS A 241 -9.36 13.95 -1.16
CA CYS A 241 -9.41 14.76 0.05
C CYS A 241 -10.69 15.61 0.12
N PRO A 242 -11.63 15.37 1.06
CA PRO A 242 -12.90 16.10 1.13
C PRO A 242 -12.75 17.56 1.61
N VAL A 243 -11.59 17.89 2.18
CA VAL A 243 -11.27 19.24 2.68
C VAL A 243 -10.23 19.96 1.81
N SER A 244 -9.85 19.36 0.67
CA SER A 244 -8.85 19.91 -0.25
C SER A 244 -7.57 20.37 0.45
N ALA A 245 -7.07 19.56 1.39
CA ALA A 245 -5.85 19.87 2.16
C ALA A 245 -4.55 19.40 1.48
N ILE A 246 -4.65 18.73 0.34
CA ILE A 246 -3.52 18.12 -0.36
C ILE A 246 -3.50 18.66 -1.79
N ASP A 247 -2.34 19.14 -2.22
CA ASP A 247 -2.09 19.60 -3.57
C ASP A 247 -0.90 18.85 -4.18
N VAL A 248 -0.96 18.57 -5.48
CA VAL A 248 0.06 17.81 -6.20
C VAL A 248 0.38 18.54 -7.50
N GLU A 249 1.56 19.12 -7.56
CA GLU A 249 2.11 19.80 -8.72
C GLU A 249 3.11 18.88 -9.42
N ARG A 250 3.07 18.85 -10.75
CA ARG A 250 4.02 18.12 -11.59
C ARG A 250 4.83 19.11 -12.40
N SER A 251 6.13 18.90 -12.49
CA SER A 251 7.05 19.69 -13.31
C SER A 251 7.51 18.94 -14.55
N LYS A 252 7.67 17.61 -14.46
CA LYS A 252 8.17 16.77 -15.55
C LYS A 252 7.50 15.40 -15.57
N ILE A 253 7.40 14.83 -16.75
CA ILE A 253 6.87 13.48 -17.00
C ILE A 253 7.94 12.65 -17.68
N ARG A 254 8.11 11.42 -17.24
CA ARG A 254 8.98 10.43 -17.88
C ARG A 254 8.13 9.45 -18.66
N HIS A 255 8.32 9.40 -19.97
CA HIS A 255 7.65 8.48 -20.86
C HIS A 255 8.64 7.95 -21.92
N THR A 256 8.29 6.84 -22.56
CA THR A 256 9.02 6.33 -23.72
C THR A 256 8.89 7.28 -24.90
N GLU A 257 9.77 7.14 -25.89
CA GLU A 257 9.67 7.93 -27.13
C GLU A 257 8.27 7.83 -27.76
N ILE A 258 7.76 8.98 -28.22
CA ILE A 258 6.49 9.06 -28.95
C ILE A 258 6.82 8.82 -30.42
N LYS A 259 6.45 7.64 -30.94
CA LYS A 259 6.68 7.31 -32.35
C LYS A 259 5.82 8.19 -33.27
N GLU A 260 6.40 8.60 -34.39
CA GLU A 260 5.71 9.39 -35.42
C GLU A 260 4.61 8.56 -36.08
N THR A 261 3.39 8.81 -35.62
CA THR A 261 2.15 8.09 -35.94
C THR A 261 1.04 9.12 -36.16
N PRO A 262 -0.10 8.79 -36.81
CA PRO A 262 -1.13 9.79 -37.15
C PRO A 262 -1.70 10.60 -35.98
N TRP A 263 -1.61 10.05 -34.77
CA TRP A 263 -2.01 10.59 -33.47
C TRP A 263 -0.85 11.08 -32.59
N ALA A 264 0.37 11.24 -33.12
CA ALA A 264 1.54 11.63 -32.32
C ALA A 264 1.38 13.03 -31.70
N SER A 265 0.72 13.96 -32.40
CA SER A 265 0.35 15.29 -31.88
C SER A 265 -0.54 15.19 -30.65
N GLU A 266 -1.55 14.33 -30.71
CA GLU A 266 -2.53 14.11 -29.66
C GLU A 266 -1.88 13.50 -28.42
N TRP A 267 -0.90 12.60 -28.61
CA TRP A 267 -0.08 12.09 -27.52
C TRP A 267 0.78 13.18 -26.88
N LYS A 268 1.44 14.03 -27.67
CA LYS A 268 2.25 15.16 -27.18
C LYS A 268 1.38 16.15 -26.37
N ASP A 269 0.18 16.46 -26.86
CA ASP A 269 -0.79 17.33 -26.19
C ASP A 269 -1.36 16.67 -24.92
N ALA A 270 -1.73 15.39 -24.97
CA ALA A 270 -2.25 14.67 -23.81
C ALA A 270 -1.21 14.58 -22.69
N ILE A 271 0.05 14.27 -23.02
CA ILE A 271 1.14 14.20 -22.05
C ILE A 271 1.44 15.58 -21.47
N SER A 272 1.53 16.63 -22.30
CA SER A 272 1.77 18.00 -21.80
C SER A 272 0.64 18.49 -20.87
N SER A 273 -0.61 18.11 -21.14
CA SER A 273 -1.77 18.46 -20.31
C SER A 273 -1.70 17.92 -18.87
N ILE A 274 -0.91 16.87 -18.62
CA ILE A 274 -0.70 16.31 -17.27
C ILE A 274 0.13 17.26 -16.39
N VAL A 275 1.00 18.07 -17.02
CA VAL A 275 1.80 19.13 -16.36
C VAL A 275 1.01 20.44 -16.32
N THR A 276 0.47 20.88 -17.46
CA THR A 276 -0.17 22.21 -17.56
C THR A 276 -1.57 22.26 -16.95
N GLY A 277 -2.25 21.13 -16.84
CA GLY A 277 -3.67 21.05 -16.45
C GLY A 277 -4.65 21.47 -17.55
N GLU A 278 -4.15 22.00 -18.67
CA GLU A 278 -4.96 22.47 -19.79
C GLU A 278 -5.16 21.35 -20.81
N LYS A 279 -6.39 20.87 -20.94
CA LYS A 279 -6.75 19.86 -21.94
C LYS A 279 -7.23 20.54 -23.20
N LYS A 280 -6.44 20.48 -24.27
CA LYS A 280 -6.93 20.77 -25.63
C LYS A 280 -7.82 19.63 -26.09
N ARG A 281 -9.02 19.96 -26.58
CA ARG A 281 -9.88 18.98 -27.24
C ARG A 281 -9.54 18.95 -28.73
N PRO A 282 -9.52 17.77 -29.35
CA PRO A 282 -9.37 17.69 -30.81
C PRO A 282 -10.53 18.40 -31.49
N ASP A 283 -10.29 18.93 -32.69
CA ASP A 283 -11.35 19.51 -33.51
C ASP A 283 -12.31 18.40 -33.96
N VAL A 284 -13.54 18.46 -33.47
CA VAL A 284 -14.62 17.52 -33.80
C VAL A 284 -15.60 18.09 -34.82
N SER A 285 -15.27 19.23 -35.47
CA SER A 285 -16.12 19.86 -36.49
C SER A 285 -16.49 18.94 -37.65
N ARG A 286 -15.67 17.91 -37.92
CA ARG A 286 -15.87 16.89 -38.96
C ARG A 286 -16.34 15.54 -38.43
N ALA A 287 -16.62 15.42 -37.12
CA ALA A 287 -17.05 14.17 -36.53
C ALA A 287 -18.47 13.83 -37.00
N VAL A 288 -18.68 12.59 -37.47
CA VAL A 288 -20.01 12.09 -37.79
C VAL A 288 -20.72 11.79 -36.47
N ALA A 289 -21.73 12.58 -36.13
CA ALA A 289 -22.59 12.26 -35.02
C ALA A 289 -23.43 11.02 -35.38
N PRO A 290 -23.52 10.01 -34.49
CA PRO A 290 -24.55 8.99 -34.66
C PRO A 290 -25.93 9.68 -34.71
N PRO A 291 -26.91 9.11 -35.45
CA PRO A 291 -28.26 9.65 -35.48
C PRO A 291 -28.76 9.84 -34.05
N GLU A 292 -29.49 10.92 -33.82
CA GLU A 292 -30.02 11.25 -32.49
C GLU A 292 -30.98 10.13 -32.06
N ILE A 293 -30.49 9.22 -31.23
CA ILE A 293 -31.33 8.19 -30.62
C ILE A 293 -32.19 8.96 -29.62
N GLU A 294 -33.50 9.01 -29.86
CA GLU A 294 -34.46 9.45 -28.86
C GLU A 294 -34.31 8.55 -27.63
N ARG A 295 -33.51 9.03 -26.66
CA ARG A 295 -33.47 8.42 -25.34
C ARG A 295 -34.78 8.80 -24.70
N LEU A 296 -35.68 7.83 -24.57
CA LEU A 296 -36.84 8.00 -23.72
C LEU A 296 -36.35 8.56 -22.38
N PRO A 297 -36.89 9.69 -21.91
CA PRO A 297 -36.49 10.23 -20.62
C PRO A 297 -36.67 9.11 -19.60
N MET A 298 -35.60 8.82 -18.85
CA MET A 298 -35.72 7.85 -17.76
C MET A 298 -36.90 8.28 -16.90
N PRO A 299 -37.79 7.35 -16.53
CA PRO A 299 -38.89 7.69 -15.64
C PRO A 299 -38.29 8.39 -14.42
N LYS A 300 -38.89 9.52 -14.02
CA LYS A 300 -38.46 10.21 -12.80
C LYS A 300 -38.48 9.17 -11.68
N ILE A 301 -37.36 9.01 -10.98
CA ILE A 301 -37.31 8.19 -9.79
C ILE A 301 -38.27 8.83 -8.80
N GLU A 302 -39.44 8.23 -8.62
CA GLU A 302 -40.39 8.65 -7.60
C GLU A 302 -39.77 8.30 -6.24
N MET A 303 -39.41 9.33 -5.48
CA MET A 303 -38.99 9.12 -4.11
C MET A 303 -40.15 8.49 -3.35
N PRO A 304 -39.93 7.39 -2.60
CA PRO A 304 -40.98 6.82 -1.77
C PRO A 304 -41.51 7.89 -0.82
N VAL A 305 -42.84 7.96 -0.70
CA VAL A 305 -43.51 8.86 0.25
C VAL A 305 -43.01 8.51 1.64
N ARG A 306 -42.40 9.49 2.32
CA ARG A 306 -41.96 9.33 3.71
C ARG A 306 -43.16 9.55 4.61
N ASP A 307 -43.54 8.52 5.35
CA ASP A 307 -44.57 8.63 6.38
C ASP A 307 -44.08 9.58 7.49
N PRO A 308 -44.78 10.69 7.74
CA PRO A 308 -44.38 11.68 8.75
C PRO A 308 -44.29 11.13 10.18
N GLU A 309 -45.14 10.16 10.54
CA GLU A 309 -45.17 9.59 11.89
C GLU A 309 -44.00 8.63 12.10
N LEU A 310 -43.71 7.77 11.10
CA LEU A 310 -42.50 6.95 11.13
C LEU A 310 -41.24 7.80 11.20
N GLN A 311 -41.20 8.92 10.46
CA GLN A 311 -40.06 9.84 10.51
C GLN A 311 -39.89 10.47 11.91
N ARG A 312 -41.00 10.86 12.56
CA ARG A 312 -40.99 11.37 13.94
C ARG A 312 -40.45 10.33 14.93
N LEU A 313 -40.91 9.08 14.84
CA LEU A 313 -40.46 7.98 15.70
C LEU A 313 -38.97 7.69 15.51
N VAL A 314 -38.48 7.69 14.26
CA VAL A 314 -37.06 7.50 13.96
C VAL A 314 -36.22 8.65 14.51
N GLU A 315 -36.66 9.90 14.34
CA GLU A 315 -35.95 11.07 14.88
C GLU A 315 -35.91 11.05 16.41
N GLU A 316 -37.00 10.64 17.07
CA GLU A 316 -37.07 10.49 18.52
C GLU A 316 -36.11 9.40 19.04
N ALA A 317 -36.05 8.26 18.35
CA ALA A 317 -35.12 7.18 18.66
C ALA A 317 -33.64 7.57 18.42
N LEU A 318 -33.37 8.38 17.38
CA LEU A 318 -32.00 8.81 17.04
C LEU A 318 -31.51 9.98 17.90
N ARG A 319 -32.41 10.81 18.46
CA ARG A 319 -32.09 12.00 19.27
C ARG A 319 -31.04 11.76 20.37
N PRO A 320 -31.10 10.69 21.19
CA PRO A 320 -30.07 10.43 22.21
C PRO A 320 -28.74 9.93 21.63
N VAL A 321 -28.78 9.27 20.46
CA VAL A 321 -27.62 8.58 19.86
C VAL A 321 -26.75 9.53 19.02
N VAL A 322 -27.37 10.45 18.27
CA VAL A 322 -26.68 11.36 17.32
C VAL A 322 -25.53 12.17 17.96
N PRO A 323 -25.67 12.80 19.15
CA PRO A 323 -24.57 13.56 19.76
C PRO A 323 -23.34 12.69 20.10
N ILE A 324 -23.56 11.40 20.33
CA ILE A 324 -22.52 10.45 20.74
C ILE A 324 -21.76 9.93 19.52
N LEU A 325 -22.48 9.68 18.42
CA LEU A 325 -21.89 9.32 17.12
C LEU A 325 -21.01 10.45 16.54
N LYS A 326 -21.28 11.72 16.88
CA LYS A 326 -20.41 12.84 16.49
C LYS A 326 -19.02 12.78 17.14
N LYS A 327 -18.85 12.12 18.30
CA LYS A 327 -17.57 12.08 19.03
C LYS A 327 -16.56 11.15 18.33
N PRO A 328 -15.31 11.60 18.06
CA PRO A 328 -14.29 10.78 17.41
C PRO A 328 -14.03 9.44 18.09
N LYS A 329 -13.99 9.42 19.43
CA LYS A 329 -13.73 8.20 20.23
C LYS A 329 -14.84 7.14 20.13
N THR A 330 -16.06 7.54 19.78
CA THR A 330 -17.18 6.61 19.54
C THR A 330 -17.05 5.98 18.16
N ARG A 331 -16.79 6.79 17.13
CA ARG A 331 -16.57 6.33 15.76
C ARG A 331 -15.41 5.35 15.66
N PHE A 332 -14.31 5.66 16.35
CA PHE A 332 -13.13 4.78 16.41
C PHE A 332 -13.43 3.39 16.98
N ILE A 333 -14.35 3.28 17.95
CA ILE A 333 -14.78 1.98 18.48
C ILE A 333 -15.59 1.22 17.45
N MET A 334 -16.51 1.89 16.74
CA MET A 334 -17.35 1.26 15.72
C MET A 334 -16.53 0.70 14.55
N GLU A 335 -15.43 1.36 14.18
CA GLU A 335 -14.59 0.92 13.07
C GLU A 335 -13.62 -0.21 13.43
N ARG A 336 -13.18 -0.30 14.70
CA ARG A 336 -12.13 -1.25 15.11
C ARG A 336 -12.62 -2.48 15.84
N GLU A 337 -13.79 -2.42 16.44
CA GLU A 337 -14.34 -3.50 17.24
C GLU A 337 -15.47 -4.19 16.46
N PRO A 338 -15.66 -5.51 16.60
CA PRO A 338 -16.83 -6.19 16.07
C PRO A 338 -18.12 -5.52 16.52
N ALA A 339 -19.15 -5.49 15.65
CA ALA A 339 -20.36 -4.69 15.85
C ALA A 339 -21.02 -4.87 17.23
N ILE A 340 -21.04 -6.10 17.76
CA ILE A 340 -21.61 -6.44 19.08
C ILE A 340 -20.81 -5.75 20.20
N VAL A 341 -19.48 -5.93 20.19
CA VAL A 341 -18.55 -5.36 21.18
C VAL A 341 -18.53 -3.83 21.11
N ALA A 342 -18.59 -3.28 19.89
CA ALA A 342 -18.69 -1.83 19.69
C ALA A 342 -19.97 -1.28 20.32
N SER A 343 -21.11 -1.93 20.10
CA SER A 343 -22.40 -1.53 20.65
C SER A 343 -22.41 -1.52 22.17
N GLU A 344 -21.91 -2.59 22.81
CA GLU A 344 -21.80 -2.68 24.28
C GLU A 344 -20.95 -1.54 24.87
N LYS A 345 -19.76 -1.30 24.29
CA LYS A 345 -18.85 -0.22 24.71
C LYS A 345 -19.49 1.16 24.55
N ILE A 346 -20.32 1.36 23.53
CA ILE A 346 -21.03 2.63 23.29
C ILE A 346 -22.18 2.80 24.28
N VAL A 347 -22.96 1.75 24.55
CA VAL A 347 -24.05 1.75 25.55
C VAL A 347 -23.50 2.01 26.95
N GLU A 348 -22.36 1.43 27.31
CA GLU A 348 -21.73 1.69 28.61
C GLU A 348 -21.31 3.17 28.74
N ARG A 349 -20.83 3.77 27.65
CA ARG A 349 -20.51 5.20 27.59
C ARG A 349 -21.74 6.09 27.60
N MET A 350 -22.85 5.65 27.01
CA MET A 350 -24.16 6.33 27.12
C MET A 350 -24.58 6.43 28.59
N LYS A 351 -24.62 5.29 29.29
CA LYS A 351 -24.97 5.23 30.71
C LYS A 351 -24.05 6.11 31.58
N LYS A 352 -22.74 6.11 31.31
CA LYS A 352 -21.76 6.99 31.99
C LYS A 352 -22.00 8.48 31.71
N ALA A 353 -22.36 8.84 30.47
CA ALA A 353 -22.64 10.23 30.11
C ALA A 353 -23.96 10.74 30.72
N GLU A 354 -24.99 9.89 30.77
CA GLU A 354 -26.27 10.19 31.42
C GLU A 354 -26.09 10.32 32.94
N ALA A 355 -25.36 9.42 33.58
CA ALA A 355 -25.03 9.51 35.01
C ALA A 355 -24.27 10.81 35.33
N LYS A 356 -23.32 11.22 34.48
CA LYS A 356 -22.60 12.49 34.65
C LYS A 356 -23.51 13.71 34.53
N LYS A 357 -24.42 13.74 33.54
CA LYS A 357 -25.42 14.80 33.41
C LYS A 357 -26.37 14.89 34.61
N GLN A 358 -26.81 13.74 35.14
CA GLN A 358 -27.66 13.71 36.35
C GLN A 358 -26.94 14.23 37.59
N ILE A 359 -25.62 13.99 37.70
CA ILE A 359 -24.79 14.52 38.79
C ILE A 359 -24.57 16.03 38.63
N GLU A 360 -24.36 16.53 37.42
CA GLU A 360 -24.23 17.97 37.14
C GLU A 360 -25.55 18.72 37.41
N MET A 361 -26.70 18.18 37.01
CA MET A 361 -28.02 18.75 37.32
C MET A 361 -28.33 18.79 38.83
N LYS A 362 -27.79 17.86 39.63
CA LYS A 362 -27.95 17.85 41.09
C LYS A 362 -27.07 18.88 41.81
N LYS A 363 -25.99 19.37 41.17
CA LYS A 363 -25.10 20.39 41.73
C LYS A 363 -25.59 21.83 41.50
N GLU A 364 -26.51 22.06 40.56
CA GLU A 364 -27.03 23.39 40.20
C GLU A 364 -28.27 23.86 40.99
N LYS A 365 -28.74 23.12 42.01
CA LYS A 365 -29.80 23.60 42.93
C LYS A 365 -29.23 24.09 44.27
N PRO A 366 -29.04 25.40 44.50
CA PRO A 366 -28.90 25.95 45.84
C PRO A 366 -30.26 26.26 46.47
N GLN A 367 -30.32 26.08 47.79
CA GLN A 367 -31.46 26.26 48.69
C GLN A 367 -32.10 27.66 48.59
N LYS A 368 -33.42 27.69 48.38
CA LYS A 368 -34.31 28.80 48.79
C LYS A 368 -35.65 28.21 49.21
N VAL A 369 -35.81 27.88 50.49
CA VAL A 369 -37.07 28.05 51.26
C VAL A 369 -36.71 27.99 52.75
N ALA A 370 -36.81 29.10 53.48
CA ALA A 370 -37.30 29.16 54.87
C ALA A 370 -37.36 30.63 55.34
N ALA A 371 -38.39 30.94 56.12
CA ALA A 371 -38.70 32.17 56.86
C ALA A 371 -39.49 33.27 56.11
N GLU A 372 -40.80 33.06 56.00
CA GLU A 372 -41.82 34.11 56.22
C GLU A 372 -43.01 33.46 56.96
N GLU A 373 -42.89 33.31 58.28
CA GLU A 373 -44.00 33.18 59.24
C GLU A 373 -43.51 33.74 60.58
N THR A 374 -43.73 35.04 60.80
CA THR A 374 -44.21 35.72 62.03
C THR A 374 -44.08 37.22 61.87
#